data_AF-A0A853IDU4-F1
#
_entry.id   AF-A0A853IDU4-F1
#
_cell.length_a   1.000
_cell.length_b   1.000
_cell.length_c   1.000
_cell.angle_alpha   90.00
_cell.angle_beta   90.00
_cell.angle_gamma   90.00
#
_symmetry.space_group_name_H-M   'P 1'
#
loop_
_entity.id
_entity.type
_entity.pdbx_description
1 polymer ?
#
loop_
_entity_poly.entity_id
_entity_poly.type
_entity_poly.pdbx_seq_one_letter_code
_entity_poly.pdbx_strand_id
1 'polypeptide(L)' 'MSKLETTLEFYLEAYKLPKPVTEYKFHPKRRWRFDFAWPDKKLAVEVEGGGWVNGRHNRGQGFANDMEKYHEAMDL' A
#
# COMPACT_ATOMS: atom_id res chain seq x y z
N MET A 1 4.81 3.38 10.48
CA MET A 1 5.33 3.60 9.13
C MET A 1 6.78 3.18 9.03
N SER A 2 7.17 2.59 7.91
CA SER A 2 8.57 2.32 7.58
C SER A 2 9.32 3.59 7.14
N LYS A 3 10.66 3.52 7.03
CA LYS A 3 11.47 4.63 6.49
C LYS A 3 11.06 5.01 5.07
N LEU A 4 10.68 4.04 4.25
CA LEU A 4 10.27 4.28 2.86
C LEU A 4 8.92 5.02 2.81
N GLU A 5 7.97 4.62 3.64
CA GLU A 5 6.67 5.31 3.78
C GLU A 5 6.85 6.77 4.24
N THR A 6 7.65 7.01 5.29
CA THR A 6 7.95 8.37 5.76
C THR A 6 8.64 9.22 4.68
N THR A 7 9.47 8.59 3.85
CA THR A 7 10.14 9.30 2.73
C THR A 7 9.13 9.71 1.66
N LEU A 8 8.19 8.83 1.31
CA LEU A 8 7.12 9.17 0.38
C LEU A 8 6.24 10.29 0.95
N GLU A 9 5.82 10.18 2.21
CA GLU A 9 5.00 11.19 2.88
C GLU A 9 5.66 12.57 2.85
N PHE A 10 6.97 12.65 3.15
CA PHE A 10 7.75 13.87 3.03
C PHE A 10 7.69 14.47 1.62
N TYR A 11 7.83 13.65 0.57
CA TYR A 11 7.75 14.15 -0.80
C TYR A 11 6.34 14.62 -1.16
N LEU A 12 5.29 13.89 -0.76
CA LEU A 12 3.91 14.32 -1.00
C LEU A 12 3.66 15.72 -0.43
N GLU A 13 4.15 15.99 0.78
CA GLU A 13 4.08 17.30 1.41
C GLU A 13 4.92 18.36 0.68
N ALA A 14 6.19 18.05 0.37
CA ALA A 14 7.09 18.97 -0.31
C ALA A 14 6.56 19.43 -1.68
N TYR A 15 5.92 18.53 -2.42
CA TYR A 15 5.27 18.83 -3.70
C TYR A 15 3.85 19.40 -3.56
N LYS A 16 3.36 19.62 -2.33
CA LYS A 16 2.02 20.15 -2.03
C LYS A 16 0.90 19.32 -2.67
N LEU A 17 1.10 18.01 -2.73
CA LEU A 17 0.08 17.09 -3.22
C LEU A 17 -1.04 16.95 -2.17
N PRO A 18 -2.27 16.56 -2.58
CA PRO A 18 -3.34 16.30 -1.63
C PRO A 18 -2.92 15.27 -0.58
N LYS A 19 -3.31 15.45 0.68
CA LYS A 19 -2.94 14.50 1.74
C LYS A 19 -3.66 13.15 1.53
N PRO A 20 -2.93 12.02 1.55
CA PRO A 20 -3.56 10.70 1.51
C PRO A 20 -4.19 10.33 2.86
N VAL A 21 -5.10 9.36 2.82
CA VAL A 21 -5.50 8.56 3.98
C VAL A 21 -4.47 7.44 4.14
N THR A 22 -3.87 7.34 5.32
CA THR A 22 -2.88 6.31 5.64
C THR A 22 -3.55 5.06 6.20
N GLU A 23 -2.95 3.88 5.98
CA GLU A 23 -3.51 2.58 6.42
C GLU A 23 -4.98 2.39 6.02
N TYR A 24 -5.35 2.80 4.81
CA TYR A 24 -6.74 2.83 4.35
C TYR A 24 -7.28 1.41 4.14
N LYS A 25 -8.25 1.01 4.97
CA LYS A 25 -8.97 -0.26 4.84
C LYS A 25 -10.00 -0.16 3.70
N PHE A 26 -9.73 -0.84 2.59
CA PHE A 26 -10.58 -0.80 1.41
C PHE A 26 -11.58 -1.97 1.33
N HIS A 27 -11.20 -3.16 1.83
CA HIS A 27 -12.02 -4.36 1.68
C HIS A 27 -13.00 -4.54 2.86
N PRO A 28 -14.29 -4.85 2.65
CA PRO A 28 -15.28 -4.89 3.72
C PRO A 28 -15.04 -6.02 4.74
N LYS A 29 -14.66 -7.21 4.24
CA LYS A 29 -14.50 -8.43 5.06
C LYS A 29 -13.05 -8.67 5.50
N ARG A 30 -12.12 -8.43 4.61
CA ARG A 30 -10.67 -8.65 4.84
C ARG A 30 -10.10 -7.40 5.49
N ARG A 31 -9.05 -7.55 6.29
CA ARG A 31 -8.41 -6.43 7.00
C ARG A 31 -7.24 -5.82 6.21
N TRP A 32 -7.27 -5.93 4.88
CA TRP A 32 -6.26 -5.33 4.03
C TRP A 32 -6.34 -3.82 4.09
N ARG A 33 -5.16 -3.20 4.08
CA ARG A 33 -4.97 -1.76 4.14
C ARG A 33 -3.93 -1.38 3.11
N PHE A 34 -4.14 -0.26 2.44
CA PHE A 34 -3.09 0.39 1.65
C PHE A 34 -2.28 1.30 2.57
N ASP A 35 -0.98 1.39 2.34
CA ASP A 35 -0.13 2.35 3.05
C ASP A 35 -0.67 3.78 2.89
N PHE A 36 -1.05 4.15 1.66
CA PHE A 36 -1.62 5.46 1.31
C PHE A 36 -2.78 5.32 0.30
N ALA A 37 -3.84 6.13 0.45
CA ALA A 37 -4.93 6.19 -0.51
C ALA A 37 -5.56 7.59 -0.63
N TRP A 38 -6.08 7.90 -1.82
CA TRP A 38 -7.02 8.98 -2.10
C TRP A 38 -8.33 8.35 -2.58
N PRO A 39 -9.23 7.95 -1.67
CA PRO A 39 -10.43 7.18 -2.03
C PRO A 39 -11.35 7.91 -3.01
N ASP A 40 -11.46 9.23 -2.89
CA ASP A 40 -12.21 10.10 -3.80
C ASP A 40 -11.68 10.06 -5.24
N LYS A 41 -10.41 9.69 -5.42
CA LYS A 41 -9.73 9.61 -6.71
C LYS A 41 -9.56 8.17 -7.21
N LYS A 42 -10.02 7.17 -6.45
CA LYS A 42 -9.73 5.75 -6.67
C LYS A 42 -8.23 5.49 -6.90
N LEU A 43 -7.37 6.16 -6.13
CA LEU A 43 -5.92 6.00 -6.19
C LEU A 43 -5.40 5.44 -4.87
N ALA A 44 -4.59 4.39 -4.93
CA ALA A 44 -3.89 3.83 -3.78
C ALA A 44 -2.41 3.62 -4.12
N VAL A 45 -1.55 3.68 -3.10
CA VAL A 45 -0.11 3.46 -3.21
C VAL A 45 0.33 2.55 -2.07
N GLU A 46 1.08 1.51 -2.43
CA GLU A 46 1.81 0.64 -1.50
C GLU A 46 3.30 0.89 -1.64
N VAL A 47 4.00 0.98 -0.51
CA VAL A 47 5.44 1.19 -0.45
C VAL A 47 6.13 -0.13 -0.15
N GLU A 48 6.31 -0.90 -1.21
CA GLU A 48 6.89 -2.23 -1.12
C GLU A 48 8.42 -2.21 -1.02
N GLY A 49 8.95 -2.95 -0.06
CA GLY A 49 10.38 -3.09 0.19
C GLY A 49 10.82 -4.55 0.30
N GLY A 50 12.13 -4.76 0.33
CA GLY A 50 12.67 -6.07 0.66
C GLY A 50 12.52 -7.14 -0.43
N GLY A 51 12.35 -6.76 -1.70
CA GLY A 51 12.29 -7.68 -2.85
C GLY A 51 13.51 -8.59 -3.08
N TRP A 52 14.63 -8.32 -2.38
CA TRP A 52 15.88 -9.08 -2.48
C TRP A 52 16.33 -9.67 -1.13
N VAL A 53 15.53 -9.54 -0.09
CA VAL A 53 15.80 -10.18 1.21
C VAL A 53 14.91 -11.41 1.35
N ASN A 54 15.34 -12.45 2.06
CA ASN A 54 14.52 -13.65 2.29
C ASN A 54 13.38 -13.42 3.33
N GLY A 55 12.61 -12.34 3.13
CA GLY A 55 11.51 -11.89 3.95
C GLY A 55 10.15 -12.32 3.42
N ARG A 56 9.08 -11.92 4.11
CA ARG A 56 7.69 -12.29 3.82
C ARG A 56 7.33 -12.11 2.33
N HIS A 57 7.70 -10.98 1.74
CA HIS A 57 7.24 -10.60 0.39
C HIS A 57 7.87 -11.43 -0.73
N ASN A 58 9.00 -12.11 -0.48
CA ASN A 58 9.61 -13.02 -1.46
C ASN A 58 9.36 -14.51 -1.17
N ARG A 59 8.69 -14.83 -0.06
CA ARG A 59 8.22 -16.19 0.19
C ARG A 59 6.94 -16.40 -0.62
N GLY A 60 6.82 -17.55 -1.29
CA GLY A 60 5.72 -17.83 -2.22
C GLY A 60 4.32 -17.56 -1.63
N GLN A 61 4.08 -17.90 -0.37
CA GLN A 61 2.80 -17.63 0.29
C GLN A 61 2.56 -16.14 0.57
N GLY A 62 3.59 -15.39 0.94
CA GLY A 62 3.47 -13.96 1.17
C GLY A 62 3.13 -13.24 -0.13
N PHE A 63 3.91 -13.52 -1.18
CA PHE A 63 3.67 -13.01 -2.52
C PHE A 63 2.25 -13.33 -3.04
N ALA A 64 1.80 -14.58 -2.91
CA ALA A 64 0.46 -14.98 -3.35
C ALA A 64 -0.66 -14.21 -2.61
N ASN A 65 -0.51 -13.98 -1.31
CA ASN A 65 -1.47 -13.20 -0.53
C ASN A 65 -1.48 -11.71 -0.93
N ASP A 66 -0.32 -11.16 -1.30
CA ASP A 66 -0.24 -9.77 -1.77
C ASP A 66 -0.89 -9.65 -3.17
N MET A 67 -0.73 -10.65 -4.05
CA MET A 67 -1.45 -10.71 -5.33
C MET A 67 -2.97 -10.80 -5.15
N GLU A 68 -3.46 -11.61 -4.19
CA GLU A 68 -4.89 -11.71 -3.85
C GLU A 68 -5.45 -10.33 -3.46
N LYS A 69 -4.72 -9.61 -2.60
CA LYS A 69 -5.08 -8.24 -2.18
C LYS A 69 -5.16 -7.28 -3.37
N TYR A 70 -4.18 -7.33 -4.29
CA TYR A 70 -4.17 -6.43 -5.46
C TYR A 70 -5.27 -6.75 -6.46
N HIS A 71 -5.59 -8.02 -6.66
CA HIS A 71 -6.70 -8.41 -7.50
C HIS A 71 -8.03 -7.87 -6.96
N GLU A 72 -8.29 -8.08 -5.67
CA GLU A 72 -9.51 -7.60 -4.99
C GLU A 72 -9.61 -6.07 -4.96
N ALA A 73 -8.48 -5.36 -5.00
CA ALA A 73 -8.45 -3.91 -5.14
C ALA A 73 -8.96 -3.43 -6.51
N MET A 74 -8.71 -4.20 -7.56
CA MET A 74 -9.11 -3.85 -8.93
C MET A 74 -10.59 -4.11 -9.22
N ASP A 75 -11.20 -5.02 -8.46
CA ASP A 75 -12.62 -5.38 -8.62
C ASP A 75 -13.59 -4.38 -7.96
N LEU A 76 -13.11 -3.28 -7.34
CA LEU A 76 -13.87 -2.25 -6.59
C LEU A 76 -14.06 -0.91 -7.34
#